data_AF-A0A0B2QQJ5-F1
#
_entry.id   AF-A0A0B2QQJ5-F1
#
_cell.length_a   1.000
_cell.length_b   1.000
_cell.length_c   1.000
_cell.angle_alpha   90.00
_cell.angle_beta   90.00
_cell.angle_gamma   90.00
#
_symmetry.space_group_name_H-M   'P 1'
#
loop_
_entity.id
_entity.type
_entity.pdbx_description
1 polymer ?
#
loop_
_entity_poly.entity_id
_entity_poly.type
_entity_poly.pdbx_seq_one_letter_code
_entity_poly.pdbx_strand_id
1 'polypeptide(L)'
;MVAMPYWFDQSINAKLIVDVWKMGIRATVDEKKIVRGEVLKYCIMEKMNSEKGKEVKGNMVQWKALAARFVSKEGSSHKNIAEFVNSLFNLQAACRELQNNSC
;
A
#
# COMPACT_ATOMS: atom_id res chain seq x y z
N MET A 1 9.49 -0.73 7.15
CA MET A 1 10.32 -0.62 5.91
C MET A 1 11.42 0.43 6.12
N VAL A 2 12.54 0.39 5.37
CA VAL A 2 13.40 1.58 5.20
C VAL A 2 13.02 2.20 3.85
N ALA A 3 12.45 3.40 3.87
CA ALA A 3 11.96 4.09 2.68
C ALA A 3 13.11 4.90 2.05
N MET A 4 13.48 4.54 0.83
CA MET A 4 14.48 5.22 0.01
C MET A 4 13.87 5.52 -1.37
N PRO A 5 13.08 6.61 -1.50
CA PRO A 5 12.41 6.91 -2.75
C PRO A 5 13.41 7.30 -3.85
N TYR A 6 13.21 6.77 -5.05
CA TYR A 6 14.00 7.09 -6.24
C TYR A 6 13.22 7.97 -7.22
N TRP A 7 12.10 7.47 -7.75
CA TRP A 7 11.31 8.21 -8.76
C TRP A 7 9.80 7.94 -8.65
N PHE A 8 9.01 8.72 -9.37
CA PHE A 8 7.54 8.74 -9.40
C PHE A 8 6.90 8.99 -8.04
N ASP A 9 5.82 8.27 -7.77
CA ASP A 9 5.00 8.34 -6.57
C ASP A 9 5.74 7.84 -5.31
N GLN A 10 6.94 7.27 -5.45
CA GLN A 10 7.72 6.77 -4.32
C GLN A 10 7.97 7.83 -3.24
N SER A 11 8.12 9.11 -3.62
CA SER A 11 8.29 10.20 -2.64
C SER A 11 7.03 10.41 -1.79
N ILE A 12 5.85 10.28 -2.40
CA ILE A 12 4.55 10.37 -1.72
C ILE A 12 4.32 9.11 -0.89
N ASN A 13 4.58 7.93 -1.45
CA ASN A 13 4.46 6.65 -0.74
C ASN A 13 5.38 6.61 0.48
N ALA A 14 6.61 7.12 0.39
CA ALA A 14 7.52 7.24 1.51
C ALA A 14 6.95 8.14 2.62
N LYS A 15 6.28 9.25 2.25
CA LYS A 15 5.62 10.13 3.21
C LYS A 15 4.45 9.42 3.90
N LEU A 16 3.59 8.73 3.16
CA LEU A 16 2.46 7.97 3.72
C LEU A 16 2.92 6.87 4.67
N ILE A 17 3.93 6.10 4.27
CA ILE A 17 4.47 4.99 5.07
C ILE A 17 5.06 5.46 6.40
N VAL A 18 5.71 6.61 6.41
CA VAL A 18 6.44 7.10 7.59
C VAL A 18 5.53 7.95 8.47
N ASP A 19 4.81 8.90 7.88
CA ASP A 19 4.08 9.93 8.63
C ASP A 19 2.67 9.48 9.01
N VAL A 20 1.99 8.75 8.11
CA VAL A 20 0.57 8.40 8.27
C VAL A 20 0.42 6.99 8.83
N TRP A 21 1.00 6.00 8.15
CA TRP A 21 0.87 4.60 8.56
C TRP A 21 1.88 4.17 9.62
N LYS A 22 2.95 4.96 9.82
CA LYS A 22 4.01 4.71 10.80
C LYS A 22 4.62 3.31 10.69
N MET A 23 4.78 2.83 9.46
CA MET A 23 5.28 1.50 9.10
C MET A 23 6.73 1.53 8.58
N GLY A 24 7.41 2.68 8.60
CA GLY A 24 8.77 2.77 8.09
C GLY A 24 9.60 3.90 8.66
N ILE A 25 10.88 3.84 8.32
CA ILE A 25 11.89 4.85 8.61
C ILE A 25 12.39 5.38 7.28
N ARG A 26 12.53 6.70 7.14
CA ARG A 26 12.97 7.31 5.89
C ARG A 26 14.49 7.52 5.90
N ALA A 27 15.16 7.05 4.85
CA ALA A 27 16.54 7.44 4.60
C ALA A 27 16.58 8.87 4.06
N THR A 28 17.35 9.74 4.70
CA THR A 28 17.54 11.11 4.25
C THR A 28 18.57 11.17 3.13
N VAL A 29 18.35 12.08 2.18
CA VAL A 29 19.30 12.37 1.12
C VAL A 29 20.11 13.61 1.48
N ASP A 30 21.31 13.70 0.93
CA ASP A 30 22.12 14.92 1.02
C ASP A 30 21.72 15.96 -0.04
N GLU A 31 22.51 17.03 -0.14
CA GLU A 31 22.32 18.11 -1.11
C GLU A 31 22.36 17.62 -2.57
N LYS A 32 23.11 16.55 -2.84
CA LYS A 32 23.21 15.91 -4.17
C LYS A 32 22.08 14.90 -4.42
N LYS A 33 21.09 14.81 -3.52
CA LYS A 33 19.99 13.85 -3.55
C LYS A 33 20.45 12.39 -3.45
N ILE A 34 21.60 12.14 -2.83
CA ILE A 34 22.16 10.79 -2.64
C ILE A 34 21.92 10.35 -1.19
N VAL A 35 21.42 9.13 -1.00
CA VAL A 35 21.45 8.47 0.31
C VAL A 35 22.85 7.92 0.54
N ARG A 36 23.51 8.41 1.58
CA ARG A 36 24.85 7.96 1.93
C ARG A 36 24.81 6.65 2.73
N GLY A 37 25.91 5.89 2.67
CA GLY A 37 25.99 4.55 3.25
C GLY A 37 25.81 4.55 4.77
N GLU A 38 26.33 5.56 5.46
CA GLU A 38 26.17 5.77 6.90
C GLU A 38 24.72 6.06 7.28
N VAL A 39 24.00 6.86 6.49
CA VAL A 39 22.57 7.14 6.71
C VAL A 39 21.76 5.86 6.53
N LEU A 40 22.05 5.08 5.49
CA LEU A 40 21.37 3.81 5.26
C LEU A 40 21.65 2.81 6.39
N LYS A 41 22.90 2.68 6.83
CA LYS A 41 23.30 1.84 7.97
C LYS A 41 22.58 2.25 9.24
N TYR A 42 22.51 3.55 9.54
CA TYR A 42 21.77 4.07 10.67
C TYR A 42 20.29 3.69 10.60
N CYS A 43 19.62 3.91 9.46
CA CYS A 43 18.21 3.58 9.28
C CYS A 43 17.92 2.08 9.49
N ILE A 44 18.81 1.21 9.01
CA ILE A 44 18.71 -0.24 9.22
C ILE A 44 18.84 -0.57 10.70
N MET A 45 19.85 -0.01 11.38
CA MET A 45 20.07 -0.24 12.82
C MET A 45 18.91 0.29 13.67
N GLU A 46 18.40 1.48 13.37
CA GLU A 46 17.24 2.08 14.04
C GLU A 46 16.02 1.18 13.87
N LYS A 47 15.76 0.68 12.65
CA LYS A 47 14.64 -0.23 12.39
C LYS A 47 14.75 -1.54 13.16
N MET A 48 15.95 -2.10 13.28
CA MET A 48 16.15 -3.45 13.84
C MET A 48 16.24 -3.43 15.38
N ASN A 49 16.89 -2.42 15.95
CA ASN A 49 17.37 -2.49 17.34
C ASN A 49 16.81 -1.38 18.25
N SER A 50 16.08 -0.39 17.72
CA SER A 50 15.54 0.71 18.53
C SER A 50 14.08 0.47 18.95
N GLU A 51 13.62 1.24 19.93
CA GLU A 51 12.20 1.24 20.34
C GLU A 51 11.27 1.69 19.21
N LYS A 52 11.67 2.70 18.45
CA LYS A 52 10.97 3.12 17.24
C LYS A 52 10.88 1.99 16.20
N GLY A 53 11.93 1.17 16.09
CA GLY A 53 11.94 -0.03 15.26
C GLY A 53 10.88 -1.06 15.68
N LYS A 54 10.71 -1.25 16.99
CA LYS A 54 9.64 -2.11 17.55
C LYS A 54 8.26 -1.55 17.27
N GLU A 55 8.04 -0.25 17.46
CA GLU A 55 6.78 0.43 17.14
C GLU A 55 6.42 0.24 15.65
N VAL A 56 7.37 0.54 14.76
CA VAL A 56 7.23 0.33 13.31
C VAL A 56 6.86 -1.11 12.98
N LYS A 57 7.47 -2.08 13.66
CA LYS A 57 7.15 -3.50 13.49
C LYS A 57 5.74 -3.83 13.98
N GLY A 58 5.32 -3.30 15.12
CA GLY A 58 3.96 -3.45 15.65
C GLY A 58 2.90 -2.93 14.67
N ASN A 59 3.10 -1.72 14.16
CA ASN A 59 2.20 -1.12 13.16
C ASN A 59 2.14 -1.97 11.88
N MET A 60 3.27 -2.44 11.38
CA MET A 60 3.30 -3.34 10.20
C MET A 60 2.50 -4.63 10.42
N VAL A 61 2.56 -5.24 11.61
CA VAL A 61 1.79 -6.45 11.94
C VAL A 61 0.29 -6.15 11.96
N GLN A 62 -0.12 -5.02 12.53
CA GLN A 62 -1.52 -4.61 12.55
C GLN A 62 -2.05 -4.37 11.13
N TRP A 63 -1.30 -3.63 10.30
CA TRP A 63 -1.66 -3.39 8.91
C TRP A 63 -1.72 -4.68 8.08
N LYS A 64 -0.81 -5.63 8.33
CA LYS A 64 -0.86 -6.97 7.71
C LYS A 64 -2.17 -7.69 8.05
N ALA A 65 -2.57 -7.69 9.31
CA ALA A 65 -3.80 -8.33 9.76
C ALA A 65 -5.05 -7.67 9.14
N LEU A 66 -5.09 -6.33 9.12
CA LEU A 66 -6.17 -5.57 8.48
C LEU A 66 -6.28 -5.87 6.98
N ALA A 67 -5.16 -5.84 6.27
CA ALA A 67 -5.12 -6.14 4.84
C ALA A 67 -5.66 -7.55 4.55
N ALA A 68 -5.19 -8.56 5.31
CA ALA A 68 -5.67 -9.94 5.19
C ALA A 68 -7.19 -10.05 5.42
N ARG A 69 -7.72 -9.34 6.42
CA ARG A 69 -9.16 -9.31 6.69
C ARG A 69 -9.95 -8.69 5.53
N PHE A 70 -9.50 -7.55 4.99
CA PHE A 70 -10.23 -6.84 3.95
C PHE A 70 -10.25 -7.57 2.60
N VAL A 71 -9.22 -8.36 2.29
CA VAL A 71 -9.17 -9.17 1.06
C VAL A 71 -9.76 -10.57 1.21
N SER A 72 -10.12 -10.99 2.43
CA SER A 72 -10.81 -12.26 2.66
C SER A 72 -12.17 -12.29 1.95
N LYS A 73 -12.75 -13.48 1.78
CA LYS A 73 -14.06 -13.67 1.10
C LYS A 73 -15.18 -12.81 1.70
N GLU A 74 -15.16 -12.61 3.02
CA GLU A 74 -16.13 -11.76 3.72
C GLU A 74 -15.69 -10.30 3.85
N GLY A 75 -14.49 -9.97 3.39
CA GLY A 75 -13.87 -8.66 3.48
C GLY A 75 -14.46 -7.65 2.49
N SER A 76 -14.41 -6.38 2.88
CA SER A 76 -14.97 -5.28 2.09
C SER A 76 -14.31 -5.11 0.72
N SER A 77 -12.98 -5.27 0.61
CA SER A 77 -12.29 -5.14 -0.67
C SER A 77 -12.74 -6.22 -1.66
N HIS A 78 -12.88 -7.46 -1.17
CA HIS A 78 -13.41 -8.56 -1.97
C HIS A 78 -14.85 -8.29 -2.43
N LYS A 79 -15.72 -7.86 -1.52
CA LYS A 79 -17.13 -7.53 -1.83
C LYS A 79 -17.24 -6.41 -2.86
N ASN A 80 -16.49 -5.33 -2.69
CA ASN A 80 -16.49 -4.21 -3.63
C ASN A 80 -16.06 -4.64 -5.04
N ILE A 81 -15.03 -5.49 -5.16
CA ILE A 81 -14.58 -6.00 -6.47
C ILE A 81 -15.63 -6.94 -7.07
N ALA A 82 -16.22 -7.81 -6.27
CA ALA A 82 -17.27 -8.72 -6.73
C ALA A 82 -18.50 -7.95 -7.23
N GLU A 83 -18.93 -6.92 -6.51
CA GLU A 83 -20.02 -6.02 -6.92
C GLU A 83 -19.68 -5.31 -8.23
N PHE A 84 -18.47 -4.76 -8.36
CA PHE A 84 -18.02 -4.13 -9.60
C PHE A 84 -18.07 -5.11 -10.79
N VAL A 85 -17.55 -6.32 -10.65
CA VAL A 85 -17.59 -7.34 -11.71
C VAL A 85 -19.03 -7.76 -12.05
N ASN A 86 -19.88 -7.95 -11.05
CA ASN A 86 -21.29 -8.26 -11.28
C ASN A 86 -22.01 -7.14 -12.04
N SER A 87 -21.68 -5.88 -11.76
CA SER A 87 -22.25 -4.74 -12.49
C SER A 87 -21.89 -4.77 -13.98
N LEU A 88 -20.67 -5.22 -14.33
CA LEU A 88 -20.24 -5.39 -15.71
C LEU A 88 -21.00 -6.50 -16.42
N PHE A 89 -21.24 -7.63 -15.73
CA PHE A 89 -22.03 -8.72 -16.30
C PHE A 89 -23.49 -8.33 -16.53
N ASN A 90 -24.10 -7.61 -15.58
CA ASN A 90 -25.45 -7.10 -15.72
C ASN A 90 -25.56 -6.12 -16.90
N LEU A 91 -24.58 -5.22 -17.03
CA LEU A 91 -24.51 -4.31 -18.18
C LEU A 91 -24.39 -5.06 -19.51
N GLN A 92 -23.55 -6.11 -19.54
CA GLN A 92 -23.41 -6.94 -20.74
C GLN A 92 -24.72 -7.65 -21.12
N ALA A 93 -25.44 -8.18 -20.13
CA ALA A 93 -26.74 -8.82 -20.35
C ALA A 93 -27.76 -7.82 -20.92
N ALA A 94 -27.88 -6.64 -20.31
CA ALA A 94 -28.77 -5.59 -20.77
C ALA A 94 -28.45 -5.14 -22.21
N CYS A 95 -27.16 -4.98 -22.56
CA CYS A 95 -26.75 -4.65 -23.92
C CYS A 95 -27.15 -5.74 -24.94
N ARG A 96 -27.03 -7.03 -24.58
CA ARG A 96 -27.43 -8.14 -25.47
C ARG A 96 -28.94 -8.20 -25.66
N GLU A 97 -29.72 -7.98 -24.61
CA GLU A 97 -31.19 -7.92 -24.71
C GLU A 97 -31.65 -6.80 -25.63
N LEU A 98 -31.04 -5.62 -25.53
CA LEU A 98 -31.32 -4.51 -26.46
C LEU A 98 -30.99 -4.87 -27.91
N GLN A 99 -29.85 -5.53 -28.16
CA GLN A 99 -29.49 -5.97 -29.51
C GLN A 99 -30.47 -6.99 -30.08
N ASN A 100 -30.94 -7.94 -29.27
CA ASN A 100 -31.86 -8.98 -29.70
C ASN A 100 -33.29 -8.45 -29.93
N ASN A 101 -33.71 -7.43 -29.18
CA ASN A 101 -35.04 -6.80 -29.31
C ASN A 101 -35.10 -5.71 -30.40
N SER A 102 -33.98 -5.40 -31.05
CA SER A 102 -33.88 -4.43 -32.14
C SER A 102 -33.98 -5.07 -33.54
N CYS A 103 -34.18 -6.39 -33.61
CA CYS A 103 -34.47 -7.16 -34.82
C CYS A 103 -35.96 -7.50 -34.91
#